data_AF-A0A535DRR5-F1
#
_entry.id   AF-A0A535DRR5-F1
#
_cell.length_a   1.000
_cell.length_b   1.000
_cell.length_c   1.000
_cell.angle_alpha   90.00
_cell.angle_beta   90.00
_cell.angle_gamma   90.00
#
_symmetry.space_group_name_H-M   'P 1'
#
loop_
_entity.id
_entity.type
_entity.pdbx_description
1 polymer ?
#
loop_
_entity_poly.entity_id
_entity_poly.type
_entity_poly.pdbx_seq_one_letter_code
_entity_poly.pdbx_strand_id
1 'polypeptide(L)'
;MNREGQVEAVCLSKEGGVPKYSQQRVTIGPFGVEGDYHAGEITRHGRDAGMPNKRQVTVVAAESIDAVAKALDVSIPPGGLGENILVR
;
A
#
# COMPACT_ATOMS: atom_id res chain seq x y z
N MET A 1 7.31 23.80 -8.57
CA MET A 1 6.11 23.38 -9.31
C MET A 1 5.35 22.42 -8.42
N ASN A 2 4.06 22.67 -8.18
CA ASN A 2 3.21 21.69 -7.53
C ASN A 2 2.94 20.57 -8.53
N ARG A 3 3.10 19.32 -8.11
CA ARG A 3 2.67 18.14 -8.87
C ARG A 3 1.39 17.65 -8.22
N GLU A 4 0.40 17.39 -9.06
CA GLU A 4 -0.88 16.82 -8.66
C GLU A 4 -0.90 15.36 -9.10
N GLY A 5 -1.65 14.54 -8.36
CA GLY A 5 -1.92 13.14 -8.67
C GLY A 5 -3.28 12.76 -8.08
N GLN A 6 -3.93 11.76 -8.67
CA GLN A 6 -5.24 11.29 -8.27
C GLN A 6 -5.12 9.94 -7.54
N VAL A 7 -5.81 9.80 -6.41
CA VAL A 7 -5.98 8.49 -5.76
C VAL A 7 -7.01 7.69 -6.54
N GLU A 8 -6.58 6.60 -7.17
CA GLU A 8 -7.48 5.68 -7.88
C GLU A 8 -8.10 4.65 -6.94
N ALA A 9 -7.33 4.18 -5.96
CA ALA A 9 -7.80 3.22 -4.98
C ALA A 9 -7.06 3.36 -3.64
N VAL A 10 -7.77 2.98 -2.57
CA VAL A 10 -7.19 2.79 -1.24
C VAL A 10 -7.43 1.36 -0.79
N CYS A 11 -6.40 0.71 -0.24
CA CYS A 11 -6.42 -0.69 0.12
C CYS A 11 -5.84 -0.92 1.52
N LEU A 12 -6.37 -1.92 2.23
CA LEU A 12 -5.79 -2.41 3.48
C LEU A 12 -6.00 -3.92 3.61
N SER A 13 -5.25 -4.54 4.51
CA SER A 13 -5.47 -5.91 4.95
C SER A 13 -5.17 -5.99 6.44
N LYS A 14 -6.01 -6.70 7.21
CA LYS A 14 -5.73 -6.97 8.63
C LYS A 14 -4.68 -8.07 8.79
N GLU A 15 -4.57 -8.90 7.77
CA GLU A 15 -3.62 -9.99 7.63
C GLU A 15 -2.34 -9.52 6.94
N GLY A 16 -1.20 -10.05 7.35
CA GLY A 16 0.07 -9.79 6.67
C GLY A 16 0.15 -10.46 5.30
N GLY A 17 1.05 -9.96 4.45
CA GLY A 17 1.29 -10.48 3.11
C GLY A 17 0.65 -9.64 2.00
N VAL A 18 0.44 -10.28 0.85
CA VAL A 18 -0.15 -9.71 -0.37
C VAL A 18 -1.34 -10.60 -0.76
N PRO A 19 -2.48 -10.04 -1.19
CA PRO A 19 -2.72 -8.62 -1.47
C PRO A 19 -3.27 -7.83 -0.27
N LYS A 20 -3.37 -6.52 -0.44
CA LYS A 20 -4.35 -5.68 0.29
C LYS A 20 -5.62 -5.58 -0.55
N TYR A 21 -6.75 -5.29 0.10
CA TYR A 21 -8.05 -5.27 -0.58
C TYR A 21 -8.60 -3.85 -0.66
N SER A 22 -9.15 -3.49 -1.82
CA SER A 22 -9.77 -2.19 -2.06
C SER A 22 -10.87 -1.87 -1.04
N GLN A 23 -10.89 -0.64 -0.56
CA GLN A 23 -11.86 -0.09 0.38
C GLN A 23 -12.52 1.15 -0.22
N GLN A 24 -13.73 1.47 0.25
CA GLN A 24 -14.37 2.73 -0.11
C GLN A 24 -13.64 3.94 0.51
N ARG A 25 -13.04 3.75 1.70
CA ARG A 25 -12.25 4.75 2.40
C ARG A 25 -11.25 4.06 3.32
N VAL A 26 -10.20 4.79 3.70
CA VAL A 26 -9.29 4.43 4.78
C VAL A 26 -9.01 5.66 5.63
N THR A 27 -8.60 5.45 6.89
CA THR A 27 -8.12 6.52 7.77
C THR A 27 -6.60 6.41 7.89
N ILE A 28 -5.88 7.51 7.67
CA ILE A 28 -4.46 7.60 7.99
C ILE A 28 -4.33 8.09 9.43
N GLY A 29 -3.92 7.20 10.32
CA GLY A 29 -3.59 7.53 11.71
C GLY A 29 -2.11 7.89 11.88
N PRO A 30 -1.66 8.17 13.12
CA PRO A 30 -0.27 8.54 13.42
C PRO A 30 0.75 7.43 13.11
N PHE A 31 0.29 6.18 12.97
CA PHE A 31 1.15 5.01 12.76
C PHE A 31 0.80 4.20 11.51
N GLY A 32 0.18 4.84 10.51
CA GLY A 32 -0.20 4.22 9.24
C GLY A 32 -1.70 4.14 9.01
N VAL A 33 -2.10 3.29 8.07
CA VAL A 33 -3.52 3.06 7.76
C VAL A 33 -4.21 2.30 8.90
N GLU A 34 -5.21 2.89 9.53
CA GLU A 34 -5.92 2.24 10.64
C GLU A 34 -6.53 0.89 10.22
N GLY A 35 -6.25 -0.16 10.99
CA GLY A 35 -6.69 -1.52 10.70
C GLY A 35 -5.82 -2.29 9.69
N ASP A 36 -4.80 -1.67 9.10
CA ASP A 36 -3.79 -2.39 8.32
C ASP A 36 -2.85 -3.19 9.22
N TYR A 37 -2.44 -4.36 8.77
CA TYR A 37 -1.50 -5.24 9.47
C TYR A 37 -0.18 -4.52 9.83
N HIS A 38 0.28 -3.61 8.97
CA HIS A 38 1.52 -2.88 9.16
C HIS A 38 1.35 -1.60 9.99
N ALA A 39 0.13 -1.26 10.42
CA ALA A 39 -0.08 -0.12 11.29
C ALA A 39 0.48 -0.41 12.70
N GLY A 40 1.18 0.58 13.23
CA GLY A 40 1.78 0.52 14.56
C GLY A 40 3.16 1.17 14.62
N GLU A 41 3.57 1.50 15.84
CA GLU A 41 4.84 2.18 16.14
C GLU A 41 6.07 1.36 15.78
N ILE A 42 5.94 0.04 15.78
CA ILE A 42 7.05 -0.90 15.66
C ILE A 42 6.86 -1.81 14.46
N THR A 43 7.93 -2.01 13.69
CA THR A 43 7.95 -2.93 12.55
C THR A 43 7.81 -4.37 13.06
N ARG A 44 6.86 -5.12 12.49
CA ARG A 44 6.55 -6.50 12.94
C ARG A 44 7.43 -7.59 12.31
N HIS A 45 8.08 -7.32 11.18
CA HIS A 45 8.80 -8.33 10.39
C HIS A 45 10.00 -7.77 9.63
N GLY A 46 10.77 -8.66 9.00
CA GLY A 46 11.96 -8.30 8.24
C GLY A 46 13.16 -7.98 9.14
N ARG A 47 14.18 -7.38 8.54
CA ARG A 47 15.46 -7.07 9.22
C ARG A 47 15.31 -6.02 10.32
N ASP A 48 14.29 -5.17 10.24
CA ASP A 48 14.02 -4.08 11.18
C ASP A 48 12.95 -4.46 12.23
N ALA A 49 12.61 -5.75 12.38
CA ALA A 49 11.62 -6.19 13.35
C ALA A 49 11.99 -5.73 14.78
N GLY A 50 11.03 -5.12 15.48
CA GLY A 50 11.25 -4.53 16.81
C GLY A 50 11.75 -3.07 16.78
N MET A 51 12.09 -2.52 15.62
CA MET A 51 12.50 -1.12 15.45
C MET A 51 11.33 -0.21 15.09
N PRO A 52 11.45 1.12 15.28
CA PRO A 52 10.43 2.08 14.87
C PRO A 52 10.00 1.89 13.41
N ASN A 53 8.69 1.88 13.18
CA ASN A 53 8.10 1.60 11.88
C ASN A 53 8.27 2.77 10.92
N LYS A 54 9.05 2.55 9.86
CA LYS A 54 9.28 3.52 8.78
C LYS A 54 8.43 3.23 7.53
N ARG A 55 7.62 2.18 7.55
CA ARG A 55 6.83 1.67 6.41
C ARG A 55 5.34 1.71 6.71
N GLN A 56 4.89 2.82 7.27
CA GLN A 56 3.52 3.00 7.79
C GLN A 56 2.45 3.11 6.69
N VAL A 57 2.80 3.70 5.55
CA VAL A 57 1.93 3.83 4.38
C VAL A 57 2.74 3.48 3.14
N THR A 58 2.11 2.77 2.21
CA THR A 58 2.72 2.37 0.94
C THR A 58 1.91 2.95 -0.21
N VAL A 59 2.61 3.53 -1.19
CA VAL A 59 2.00 4.19 -2.36
C VAL A 59 2.65 3.63 -3.61
N VAL A 60 1.85 3.29 -4.61
CA VAL A 60 2.30 2.81 -5.92
C VAL A 60 1.64 3.64 -7.01
N ALA A 61 2.38 3.93 -8.08
CA ALA A 61 1.87 4.59 -9.27
C ALA A 61 1.25 3.55 -10.23
N ALA A 62 0.06 3.85 -10.75
CA ALA A 62 -0.68 2.96 -11.62
C ALA A 62 0.08 2.65 -12.91
N GLU A 63 0.87 3.59 -13.44
CA GLU A 63 1.72 3.38 -14.61
C GLU A 63 2.81 2.32 -14.36
N SER A 64 3.27 2.18 -13.11
CA SER A 64 4.21 1.11 -12.75
C SER A 64 3.54 -0.25 -12.74
N ILE A 65 2.28 -0.32 -12.28
CA ILE A 65 1.47 -1.55 -12.34
C ILE A 65 1.18 -1.89 -13.80
N ASP A 66 0.71 -0.93 -14.60
CA ASP A 66 0.41 -1.10 -16.02
C ASP A 66 1.63 -1.65 -16.79
N ALA A 67 2.82 -1.10 -16.52
CA ALA A 67 4.06 -1.55 -17.14
C ALA A 67 4.43 -3.00 -16.77
N VAL A 68 4.35 -3.36 -15.49
CA VAL A 68 4.66 -4.73 -15.02
C VAL A 68 3.61 -5.74 -15.48
N ALA A 69 2.33 -5.41 -15.35
CA ALA A 69 1.21 -6.23 -15.79
C ALA A 69 1.34 -6.56 -17.28
N LYS A 70 1.65 -5.56 -18.12
CA LYS A 70 1.91 -5.75 -19.55
C LYS A 70 3.14 -6.61 -19.83
N ALA A 71 4.24 -6.39 -19.11
CA ALA A 71 5.49 -7.13 -19.33
C ALA A 71 5.35 -8.62 -18.98
N LEU A 72 4.51 -8.95 -18.00
CA LEU A 72 4.29 -10.31 -17.53
C LEU A 72 3.04 -10.99 -18.13
N ASP A 73 2.23 -10.24 -18.90
CA ASP A 73 0.94 -10.68 -19.43
C ASP A 73 -0.01 -11.20 -18.32
N VAL A 74 -0.13 -10.42 -17.23
CA VAL A 74 -0.99 -10.72 -16.09
C VAL A 74 -1.86 -9.53 -15.71
N SER A 75 -2.94 -9.78 -14.98
CA SER A 75 -3.73 -8.73 -14.32
C SER A 75 -3.27 -8.55 -12.88
N ILE A 76 -3.06 -7.30 -12.47
CA ILE A 76 -2.71 -6.95 -11.09
C ILE A 76 -3.79 -5.98 -10.58
N PRO A 77 -4.65 -6.38 -9.63
CA PRO A 77 -5.67 -5.48 -9.09
C PRO A 77 -5.05 -4.45 -8.13
N PRO A 78 -5.77 -3.37 -7.78
CA PRO A 78 -5.36 -2.48 -6.70
C PRO A 78 -5.18 -3.25 -5.39
N GLY A 79 -4.08 -2.96 -4.69
CA GLY A 79 -3.60 -3.70 -3.51
C GLY A 79 -2.86 -4.98 -3.87
N GLY A 80 -2.77 -5.33 -5.15
CA GLY A 80 -2.09 -6.53 -5.67
C GLY A 80 -0.59 -6.54 -5.48
N LEU A 81 0.03 -5.38 -5.17
CA LEU A 81 1.43 -5.28 -4.75
C LEU A 81 1.58 -5.04 -3.24
N GLY A 82 0.47 -5.10 -2.49
CA GLY A 82 0.44 -4.84 -1.04
C GLY A 82 0.49 -3.36 -0.67
N GLU A 83 0.22 -2.46 -1.63
CA GLU A 83 0.16 -1.03 -1.44
C GLU A 83 -1.12 -0.59 -0.72
N ASN A 84 -1.04 0.53 0.01
CA ASN A 84 -2.22 1.14 0.61
C ASN A 84 -2.91 2.13 -0.32
N ILE A 85 -2.17 2.80 -1.19
CA ILE A 85 -2.68 3.85 -2.06
C ILE A 85 -2.16 3.61 -3.47
N LEU A 86 -3.07 3.51 -4.42
CA LEU A 86 -2.78 3.53 -5.84
C LEU A 86 -3.04 4.94 -6.37
N VAL A 87 -2.05 5.52 -7.04
CA VAL A 87 -2.15 6.88 -7.61
C VAL A 87 -1.88 6.89 -9.10
N ARG A 88 -2.40 7.89 -9.81
CA ARG A 88 -2.06 8.22 -11.20
C ARG A 88 -1.77 9.72 -11.33
#